data_AF-X1JXR8-F1
#
_entry.id   AF-X1JXR8-F1
#
_cell.length_a   1.000
_cell.length_b   1.000
_cell.length_c   1.000
_cell.angle_alpha   90.00
_cell.angle_beta   90.00
_cell.angle_gamma   90.00
#
_symmetry.space_group_name_H-M   'P 1'
#
loop_
_entity.id
_entity.type
_entity.pdbx_description
1 polymer ?
#
loop_
_entity_poly.entity_id
_entity_poly.type
_entity_poly.pdbx_seq_one_letter_code
_entity_poly.pdbx_strand_id
1 'polypeptide(L)'
;NFINSLNITYFKKGDLLYLNEDKILDIKNEVRKQIKLQSKSQSQIILGNFNIKQSIIKEIIEDLEQSENLEGVFCEEGNQIIFYTKKGINDKILESTDIFFIDE
;
A
#
# COMPACT_ATOMS: atom_id res chain seq x y z
N ASN A 1 -17.82 -15.48 5.46
CA ASN A 1 -16.65 -16.00 4.69
C ASN A 1 -15.93 -17.06 5.50
N PHE A 2 -16.16 -18.34 5.17
CA PHE A 2 -15.59 -19.52 5.86
C PHE A 2 -14.06 -19.49 5.98
N ILE A 3 -13.37 -18.84 5.04
CA ILE A 3 -11.90 -18.75 5.07
C ILE A 3 -11.39 -17.77 6.15
N ASN A 4 -12.14 -16.70 6.46
CA ASN A 4 -11.74 -15.76 7.50
C ASN A 4 -11.79 -16.38 8.91
N SER A 5 -12.68 -17.36 9.13
CA SER A 5 -12.79 -18.09 10.41
C SER A 5 -11.71 -19.15 10.62
N LEU A 6 -10.94 -19.51 9.59
CA LEU A 6 -9.92 -20.56 9.71
C LEU A 6 -8.60 -20.06 10.30
N ASN A 7 -8.45 -18.75 10.54
CA ASN A 7 -7.21 -18.12 11.01
C ASN A 7 -5.95 -18.47 10.18
N ILE A 8 -6.11 -18.88 8.92
CA ILE A 8 -4.99 -19.27 8.05
C ILE A 8 -4.47 -18.03 7.31
N THR A 9 -3.16 -17.81 7.32
CA THR A 9 -2.52 -16.77 6.51
C THR A 9 -2.66 -17.16 5.04
N TYR A 10 -3.29 -16.31 4.22
CA TYR A 10 -3.49 -16.58 2.80
C TYR A 10 -3.35 -15.33 1.94
N PHE A 11 -2.90 -15.51 0.70
CA PHE A 11 -2.90 -14.49 -0.34
C PHE A 11 -3.92 -14.86 -1.43
N LYS A 12 -4.72 -13.91 -1.93
CA LYS A 12 -5.62 -14.14 -3.06
C LYS A 12 -5.19 -13.32 -4.28
N LYS A 13 -5.02 -13.96 -5.45
CA LYS A 13 -4.75 -13.28 -6.73
C LYS A 13 -5.81 -13.68 -7.75
N GLY A 14 -6.74 -12.79 -8.07
CA GLY A 14 -7.91 -13.18 -8.87
C GLY A 14 -8.66 -14.33 -8.21
N ASP A 15 -8.74 -15.48 -8.87
CA ASP A 15 -9.40 -16.70 -8.35
C ASP A 15 -8.46 -17.65 -7.58
N LEU A 16 -7.17 -17.35 -7.52
CA LEU A 16 -6.17 -18.21 -6.87
C LEU A 16 -6.01 -17.85 -5.39
N LEU A 17 -5.90 -18.86 -4.52
CA LEU A 17 -5.66 -18.73 -3.09
C LEU A 17 -4.36 -19.47 -2.71
N TYR A 18 -3.43 -18.75 -2.09
CA TYR A 18 -2.11 -19.28 -1.70
C TYR A 18 -2.04 -19.42 -0.18
N LEU A 19 -1.69 -20.62 0.29
CA LEU A 19 -1.63 -21.01 1.71
C LEU A 19 -0.22 -21.44 2.16
N ASN A 20 0.74 -21.49 1.24
CA ASN A 20 2.11 -21.90 1.50
C ASN A 20 2.95 -20.67 1.89
N GLU A 21 3.73 -20.78 2.98
CA GLU A 21 4.53 -19.69 3.54
C GLU A 21 5.58 -19.12 2.57
N ASP A 22 6.29 -19.97 1.83
CA ASP A 22 7.25 -19.55 0.81
C ASP A 22 6.55 -18.75 -0.30
N LYS A 23 5.38 -19.23 -0.75
CA LYS A 23 4.58 -18.48 -1.74
C LYS A 23 4.04 -17.17 -1.17
N ILE A 24 3.66 -17.14 0.10
CA ILE A 24 3.23 -15.89 0.76
C ILE A 24 4.40 -14.91 0.82
N LEU A 25 5.62 -15.38 1.12
CA LEU A 25 6.83 -14.56 1.11
C LEU A 25 7.15 -14.01 -0.28
N ASP A 26 7.09 -14.85 -1.32
CA ASP A 26 7.28 -14.43 -2.71
C ASP A 26 6.28 -13.32 -3.09
N ILE A 27 5.05 -13.48 -2.66
CA ILE A 27 4.02 -12.50 -2.97
C ILE A 27 4.20 -11.22 -2.16
N LYS A 28 4.59 -11.28 -0.89
CA LYS A 28 4.99 -10.10 -0.12
C LYS A 28 6.12 -9.35 -0.84
N ASN A 29 7.12 -10.06 -1.34
CA ASN A 29 8.22 -9.48 -2.13
C ASN A 29 7.72 -8.81 -3.41
N GLU A 30 6.79 -9.44 -4.14
CA GLU A 30 6.21 -8.85 -5.34
C GLU A 30 5.41 -7.58 -5.01
N VAL A 31 4.57 -7.60 -3.97
CA VAL A 31 3.81 -6.42 -3.54
C VAL A 31 4.74 -5.27 -3.13
N ARG A 32 5.80 -5.56 -2.38
CA ARG A 32 6.84 -4.55 -2.04
C ARG A 32 7.46 -3.94 -3.30
N LYS A 33 7.78 -4.78 -4.29
CA LYS A 33 8.37 -4.33 -5.57
C LYS A 33 7.40 -3.46 -6.36
N GLN A 34 6.12 -3.82 -6.38
CA GLN A 34 5.07 -3.02 -7.02
C GLN A 34 4.88 -1.66 -6.33
N ILE A 35 4.83 -1.61 -5.00
CA ILE A 35 4.72 -0.36 -4.23
C ILE A 35 5.92 0.55 -4.55
N LYS A 36 7.15 0.01 -4.51
CA LYS A 36 8.38 0.76 -4.85
C LYS A 36 8.43 1.24 -6.29
N LEU A 37 7.82 0.51 -7.22
CA LEU A 37 7.77 0.91 -8.63
C LEU A 37 6.73 2.02 -8.84
N GLN A 38 5.52 1.83 -8.31
CA GLN A 38 4.42 2.77 -8.43
C GLN A 38 4.72 4.07 -7.69
N SER A 39 5.45 4.03 -6.57
CA SER A 39 5.75 5.22 -5.76
C SER A 39 6.57 6.28 -6.50
N LYS A 40 7.29 5.87 -7.56
CA LYS A 40 8.09 6.76 -8.39
C LYS A 40 7.26 7.63 -9.34
N SER A 41 6.05 7.22 -9.68
CA SER A 41 5.24 7.87 -10.72
C SER A 41 3.85 8.27 -10.25
N GLN A 42 3.28 7.53 -9.29
CA GLN A 42 1.94 7.75 -8.77
C GLN A 42 1.96 8.64 -7.52
N SER A 43 0.90 9.43 -7.35
CA SER A 43 0.70 10.30 -6.19
C SER A 43 0.11 9.54 -4.99
N GLN A 44 -0.63 8.46 -5.25
CA GLN A 44 -1.19 7.56 -4.23
C GLN A 44 -1.26 6.12 -4.73
N ILE A 45 -1.17 5.16 -3.80
CA ILE A 45 -1.27 3.72 -4.06
C ILE A 45 -2.30 3.12 -3.10
N ILE A 46 -3.35 2.47 -3.63
CA ILE A 46 -4.41 1.82 -2.83
C ILE A 46 -4.02 0.36 -2.58
N LEU A 47 -3.67 0.03 -1.35
CA LEU A 47 -3.17 -1.30 -0.96
C LEU A 47 -4.29 -2.35 -0.83
N GLY A 48 -5.54 -1.92 -0.69
CA GLY A 48 -6.69 -2.83 -0.69
C GLY A 48 -6.88 -3.62 -1.99
N ASN A 49 -6.29 -3.15 -3.10
CA ASN A 49 -6.41 -3.78 -4.42
C ASN A 49 -5.60 -5.07 -4.57
N PHE A 50 -4.68 -5.36 -3.66
CA PHE A 50 -3.84 -6.56 -3.76
C PHE A 50 -4.56 -7.87 -3.37
N ASN A 51 -5.85 -7.81 -2.97
CA ASN A 51 -6.65 -8.98 -2.56
C ASN A 51 -5.96 -9.83 -1.47
N ILE A 52 -5.28 -9.16 -0.52
CA ILE A 52 -4.58 -9.82 0.59
C ILE A 52 -5.29 -9.63 1.93
N LYS A 53 -5.05 -10.55 2.87
CA LYS A 53 -5.40 -10.30 4.28
C LYS A 53 -4.76 -9.01 4.77
N GLN A 54 -5.52 -8.20 5.49
CA GLN A 54 -5.07 -6.93 6.06
C GLN A 54 -3.86 -7.09 6.99
N SER A 55 -3.75 -8.22 7.71
CA SER A 55 -2.58 -8.53 8.54
C SER A 55 -1.28 -8.58 7.72
N ILE A 56 -1.32 -9.20 6.54
CA ILE A 56 -0.17 -9.30 5.63
C ILE A 56 0.20 -7.92 5.08
N ILE A 57 -0.79 -7.08 4.78
CA ILE A 57 -0.54 -5.69 4.36
C ILE A 57 0.16 -4.91 5.47
N LYS A 58 -0.27 -5.07 6.74
CA LYS A 58 0.37 -4.39 7.87
C LYS A 58 1.83 -4.80 8.03
N GLU A 59 2.13 -6.10 7.94
CA GLU A 59 3.51 -6.59 7.94
C GLU A 59 4.35 -5.98 6.79
N ILE A 60 3.78 -5.88 5.58
CA ILE A 60 4.47 -5.25 4.43
C ILE A 60 4.75 -3.76 4.70
N ILE A 61 3.83 -3.04 5.34
CA ILE A 61 3.98 -1.61 5.66
C ILE A 61 5.08 -1.44 6.70
N GLU A 62 5.04 -2.19 7.80
CA GLU A 62 6.05 -2.15 8.85
C GLU A 62 7.45 -2.40 8.28
N ASP A 63 7.60 -3.41 7.41
CA ASP A 63 8.86 -3.68 6.72
C ASP A 63 9.32 -2.53 5.82
N LEU A 64 8.39 -1.89 5.09
CA LEU A 64 8.71 -0.80 4.17
C LEU A 64 9.12 0.46 4.92
N GLU A 65 8.45 0.77 6.03
CA GLU A 65 8.78 1.89 6.92
C GLU A 65 10.16 1.70 7.57
N GLN A 66 10.49 0.48 8.00
CA GLN A 66 11.81 0.16 8.56
C GLN A 66 12.93 0.17 7.51
N SER A 67 12.61 -0.03 6.22
CA SER A 67 13.61 -0.14 5.16
C SER A 67 14.22 1.20 4.71
N GLU A 68 13.75 2.33 5.23
CA GLU A 68 14.13 3.73 4.89
C GLU A 68 14.12 4.10 3.40
N ASN A 69 13.62 3.21 2.53
CA ASN A 69 13.71 3.33 1.07
C ASN A 69 12.41 3.80 0.41
N LEU A 70 11.42 4.22 1.20
CA LEU A 70 10.11 4.63 0.69
C LEU A 70 9.71 5.96 1.33
N GLU A 71 9.67 7.01 0.51
CA GLU A 71 9.26 8.34 0.96
C GLU A 71 7.76 8.54 0.73
N GLY A 72 7.01 8.68 1.81
CA GLY A 72 5.56 8.88 1.81
C GLY A 72 4.92 8.56 3.16
N VAL A 73 3.60 8.51 3.21
CA VAL A 73 2.82 8.22 4.41
C VAL A 73 1.75 7.18 4.11
N PHE A 74 1.66 6.16 4.95
CA PHE A 74 0.56 5.20 4.92
C PHE A 74 -0.59 5.70 5.80
N CYS A 75 -1.80 5.74 5.23
CA CYS A 75 -3.02 6.16 5.90
C CYS A 75 -4.08 5.05 5.84
N GLU A 76 -4.76 4.79 6.95
CA GLU A 76 -5.98 3.99 6.96
C GLU A 76 -7.18 4.91 6.64
N GLU A 77 -7.81 4.70 5.47
CA GLU A 77 -9.03 5.40 5.05
C GLU A 77 -10.18 4.39 4.92
N GLY A 78 -11.07 4.39 5.91
CA GLY A 78 -12.17 3.42 5.99
C GLY A 78 -11.65 1.99 6.09
N ASN A 79 -12.02 1.14 5.13
CA ASN A 79 -11.58 -0.27 5.06
C ASN A 79 -10.37 -0.47 4.13
N GLN A 80 -9.67 0.60 3.76
CA GLN A 80 -8.55 0.55 2.84
C GLN A 80 -7.32 1.23 3.43
N ILE A 81 -6.15 0.74 3.06
CA ILE A 81 -4.89 1.41 3.36
C ILE A 81 -4.43 2.09 2.07
N ILE A 82 -4.12 3.38 2.18
CA ILE A 82 -3.63 4.21 1.08
C ILE A 82 -2.22 4.66 1.42
N PHE A 83 -1.31 4.50 0.49
CA PHE A 83 0.03 5.06 0.59
C PHE A 83 0.10 6.34 -0.25
N TYR A 84 0.23 7.48 0.43
CA TYR A 84 0.50 8.77 -0.19
C TYR A 84 1.99 8.93 -0.41
N THR A 85 2.40 9.00 -1.68
CA THR A 85 3.81 9.06 -2.04
C THR A 85 4.35 10.47 -1.81
N LYS A 86 5.68 10.65 -1.73
CA LYS A 86 6.29 11.98 -1.71
C LYS A 86 5.76 12.89 -2.82
N LYS A 87 5.61 12.34 -4.02
CA LYS A 87 5.05 13.06 -5.16
C LYS A 87 3.64 13.55 -4.86
N GLY A 88 2.75 12.69 -4.36
CA GLY A 88 1.38 13.11 -4.05
C GLY A 88 1.28 14.09 -2.89
N ILE A 89 2.18 14.00 -1.92
CA ILE A 89 2.30 15.00 -0.86
C ILE A 89 2.69 16.35 -1.46
N ASN A 90 3.71 16.38 -2.33
CA ASN A 90 4.14 17.60 -3.00
C ASN A 90 3.06 18.19 -3.91
N ASP A 91 2.36 17.35 -4.68
CA ASP A 91 1.27 17.76 -5.56
C ASP A 91 0.16 18.45 -4.73
N LYS A 92 -0.24 17.86 -3.59
CA LYS A 92 -1.23 18.46 -2.67
C LYS A 92 -0.77 19.77 -2.06
N ILE A 93 0.51 19.87 -1.69
CA ILE A 93 1.08 21.13 -1.18
C ILE A 93 1.00 22.21 -2.26
N LEU A 94 1.39 21.90 -3.50
CA LEU A 94 1.34 22.84 -4.62
C LEU A 94 -0.09 23.32 -4.91
N GLU A 95 -1.05 22.40 -4.98
CA GLU A 95 -2.48 22.73 -5.12
C GLU A 95 -2.98 23.65 -3.99
N SER A 96 -2.49 23.45 -2.76
CA SER A 96 -2.85 24.30 -1.64
C SER A 96 -2.18 25.67 -1.66
N THR A 97 -0.97 25.78 -2.24
CA THR A 97 -0.26 27.05 -2.38
C THR A 97 -0.84 27.94 -3.49
N ASP A 98 -1.45 27.38 -4.53
CA ASP A 98 -2.15 28.16 -5.56
C ASP A 98 -3.34 28.95 -4.99
N ILE A 99 -3.87 28.56 -3.83
CA ILE A 99 -4.92 29.28 -3.10
C ILE A 99 -4.39 30.57 -2.45
N PHE A 100 -3.06 30.69 -2.25
CA PHE A 100 -2.43 31.85 -1.60
C PHE A 100 -1.91 32.92 -2.57
N PHE A 101 -2.05 32.74 -3.89
CA PHE A 101 -1.59 33.70 -4.90
C PHE A 101 -2.72 34.46 -5.63
N ILE A 102 -3.94 34.45 -5.10
CA ILE A 102 -5.02 35.34 -5.54
C ILE A 102 -5.21 36.41 -4.48
N ASP A 103 -4.34 37.41 -4.49
CA ASP A 103 -4.61 38.79 -4.05
C ASP A 103 -3.33 39.62 -4.28
N GLU A 104 -3.19 40.16 -5.50
CA GLU A 104 -2.53 41.45 -5.79
C GLU A 104 -3.02 42.03 -7.13
#